data_AF-A0AAV8U0R3-F1
#
_entry.id   AF-A0AAV8U0R3-F1
#
_cell.length_a   1.000
_cell.length_b   1.000
_cell.length_c   1.000
_cell.angle_alpha   90.00
_cell.angle_beta   90.00
_cell.angle_gamma   90.00
#
_symmetry.space_group_name_H-M   'P 1'
#
loop_
_entity.id
_entity.type
_entity.pdbx_description
1 polymer ?
#
loop_
_entity_poly.entity_id
_entity_poly.type
_entity_poly.pdbx_seq_one_letter_code
_entity_poly.pdbx_strand_id
1 'polypeptide(L)'
;MFNCQDLGRPTLDWYLYEGESEMGSEEGNSRSGWSVFDGVKSFRTTPEVLMADIDAAIKKLEYARATKLLESPPSLSQVKNKFTDVRSPTHDARAADEAYRAGCAALAAGKLDEALQFLNISLAKCPPDKTSAVAKLQSLISLTSQELHKLSI
;
A
#
# COMPACT_ATOMS: atom_id res chain seq x y z
N MET A 1 13.40 6.35 -27.62
CA MET A 1 14.63 5.64 -27.20
C MET A 1 15.52 6.68 -26.53
N PHE A 2 15.66 6.66 -25.21
CA PHE A 2 16.60 7.54 -24.51
C PHE A 2 17.88 6.74 -24.24
N ASN A 3 18.93 7.09 -24.96
CA ASN A 3 20.25 6.47 -24.87
C ASN A 3 20.93 6.88 -23.55
N CYS A 4 21.32 5.87 -22.77
CA CYS A 4 22.28 5.98 -21.69
C CYS A 4 23.67 5.71 -22.27
N GLN A 5 24.51 6.74 -22.41
CA GLN A 5 25.97 6.64 -22.38
C GLN A 5 26.59 8.04 -22.42
N ASP A 6 27.67 8.20 -21.65
CA ASP A 6 28.60 9.32 -21.49
C ASP A 6 28.21 10.50 -20.58
N LEU A 7 29.01 10.93 -19.60
CA LEU A 7 30.21 10.41 -18.91
C LEU A 7 30.49 11.44 -17.78
N GLY A 8 30.92 10.98 -16.59
CA GLY A 8 31.35 11.92 -15.53
C GLY A 8 31.67 11.28 -14.18
N ARG A 9 32.69 10.40 -14.14
CA ARG A 9 33.36 9.95 -12.90
C ARG A 9 34.22 11.10 -12.33
N PRO A 10 34.50 11.15 -11.00
CA PRO A 10 35.62 10.40 -10.39
C PRO A 10 35.25 9.73 -9.02
N THR A 11 35.49 8.43 -8.85
CA THR A 11 36.52 7.82 -7.95
C THR A 11 36.55 8.32 -6.50
N LEU A 12 36.21 7.47 -5.53
CA LEU A 12 37.10 6.97 -4.46
C LEU A 12 36.39 5.98 -3.51
N ASP A 13 37.11 4.90 -3.22
CA ASP A 13 37.08 3.90 -2.14
C ASP A 13 35.78 3.23 -1.65
N TRP A 14 35.70 1.92 -1.93
CA TRP A 14 34.67 0.97 -1.46
C TRP A 14 35.20 -0.15 -0.55
N TYR A 15 36.38 -0.04 0.06
CA TYR A 15 36.88 -1.11 0.95
C TYR A 15 37.66 -0.59 2.14
N LEU A 16 37.04 -0.63 3.33
CA LEU A 16 37.60 -1.19 4.57
C LEU A 16 36.57 -1.01 5.69
N TYR A 17 35.99 -2.10 6.19
CA TYR A 17 35.87 -2.41 7.62
C TYR A 17 35.21 -3.80 7.73
N GLU A 18 36.06 -4.82 7.83
CA GLU A 18 35.69 -6.06 8.51
C GLU A 18 35.56 -5.77 10.00
N GLY A 19 34.55 -6.38 10.62
CA GLY A 19 34.35 -6.41 12.05
C GLY A 19 33.64 -7.71 12.40
N GLU A 20 34.42 -8.77 12.61
CA GLU A 20 33.98 -10.00 13.24
C GLU A 20 33.65 -9.75 14.73
N SER A 21 32.55 -10.32 15.21
CA SER A 21 32.39 -10.69 16.62
C SER A 21 31.31 -11.76 16.78
N GLU A 22 31.77 -12.99 17.05
CA GLU A 22 31.02 -14.12 17.59
C GLU A 22 30.75 -13.97 19.11
N MET A 23 29.90 -14.88 19.62
CA MET A 23 29.48 -15.19 21.02
C MET A 23 28.12 -14.58 21.42
N GLY A 24 27.15 -15.32 21.95
CA GLY A 24 27.08 -16.71 22.41
C GLY A 24 26.11 -16.84 23.59
N SER A 25 25.56 -18.05 23.76
CA SER A 25 24.98 -18.63 24.99
C SER A 25 23.51 -18.38 25.33
N GLU A 26 22.79 -19.50 25.31
CA GLU A 26 21.46 -19.76 25.84
C GLU A 26 21.44 -19.76 27.39
N GLU A 27 20.25 -19.46 27.94
CA GLU A 27 19.56 -20.17 29.05
C GLU A 27 18.91 -19.26 30.12
N GLY A 28 17.58 -19.32 30.13
CA GLY A 28 16.78 -19.55 31.34
C GLY A 28 16.56 -18.39 32.32
N ASN A 29 15.40 -17.73 32.23
CA ASN A 29 14.60 -17.46 33.44
C ASN A 29 13.11 -17.19 33.13
N SER A 30 12.29 -18.18 33.47
CA SER A 30 10.92 -18.09 34.02
C SER A 30 10.15 -16.79 33.78
N ARG A 31 9.47 -16.68 32.63
CA ARG A 31 8.38 -15.72 32.45
C ARG A 31 7.06 -16.47 32.30
N SER A 32 6.25 -16.29 33.34
CA SER A 32 4.83 -16.62 33.48
C SER A 32 4.12 -16.79 32.13
N GLY A 33 3.72 -18.03 31.85
CA GLY A 33 3.17 -18.44 30.56
C GLY A 33 1.92 -17.66 30.18
N TRP A 34 2.08 -16.74 29.23
CA TRP A 34 0.99 -16.33 28.36
C TRP A 34 0.85 -17.42 27.29
N SER A 35 -0.08 -18.34 27.50
CA SER A 35 -0.45 -19.26 26.44
C SER A 35 -1.17 -18.47 25.35
N VAL A 36 -0.66 -18.49 24.12
CA VAL A 36 -1.36 -17.95 22.93
C VAL A 36 -2.78 -18.51 22.81
N PHE A 37 -3.05 -19.65 23.44
CA PHE A 37 -4.32 -20.37 23.37
C PHE A 37 -5.32 -19.99 24.46
N ASP A 38 -4.97 -19.16 25.45
CA ASP A 38 -5.92 -18.72 26.49
C ASP A 38 -7.07 -17.85 25.94
N GLY A 39 -6.89 -17.29 24.74
CA GLY A 39 -7.92 -16.57 24.00
C GLY A 39 -8.88 -17.46 23.21
N VAL A 40 -8.62 -18.77 23.11
CA VAL A 40 -9.46 -19.70 22.35
C VAL A 40 -10.66 -20.12 23.21
N LYS A 41 -11.46 -19.13 23.62
CA LYS A 41 -12.83 -19.38 24.09
C LYS A 41 -13.63 -19.87 22.90
N SER A 42 -13.93 -21.16 22.90
CA SER A 42 -14.91 -21.87 22.08
C SER A 42 -15.91 -20.95 21.38
N PHE A 43 -15.94 -20.98 20.04
CA PHE A 43 -17.01 -20.37 19.26
C PHE A 43 -18.34 -20.98 19.72
N ARG A 44 -19.22 -20.15 20.31
CA ARG A 44 -20.52 -20.59 20.85
C ARG A 44 -21.55 -20.88 19.76
N THR A 45 -21.23 -20.56 18.52
CA THR A 45 -22.06 -20.76 17.34
C THR A 45 -21.55 -21.94 16.55
N THR A 46 -22.45 -22.86 16.20
CA THR A 46 -22.13 -23.88 15.21
C THR A 46 -21.89 -23.19 13.86
N PRO A 47 -21.04 -23.76 12.99
CA PRO A 47 -20.76 -23.17 11.69
C PRO A 47 -22.05 -22.92 10.89
N GLU A 48 -23.08 -23.75 11.05
CA GLU A 48 -24.39 -23.60 10.41
C GLU A 48 -25.12 -22.33 10.85
N VAL A 49 -25.11 -22.01 12.15
CA VAL A 49 -25.75 -20.80 12.67
C VAL A 49 -25.01 -19.55 12.20
N LEU A 50 -23.68 -19.60 12.22
CA LEU A 50 -22.86 -18.49 11.74
C LEU A 50 -23.11 -18.20 10.25
N MET A 51 -23.20 -19.24 9.42
CA MET A 51 -23.51 -19.11 8.00
C MET A 51 -24.91 -18.52 7.78
N ALA A 52 -25.92 -18.99 8.53
CA ALA A 52 -27.27 -18.46 8.44
C ALA A 52 -27.34 -16.98 8.85
N ASP A 53 -26.59 -16.56 9.87
CA ASP A 53 -26.51 -15.17 10.31
C ASP A 53 -25.84 -14.28 9.25
N ILE A 54 -24.77 -14.76 8.62
CA ILE A 54 -24.11 -14.07 7.50
C ILE A 54 -25.09 -13.90 6.34
N ASP A 55 -25.78 -14.97 5.93
CA ASP A 55 -26.78 -14.94 4.85
C ASP A 55 -27.93 -13.98 5.17
N ALA A 56 -28.41 -13.98 6.40
CA ALA A 56 -29.46 -13.07 6.85
C ALA A 56 -29.00 -11.61 6.81
N ALA A 57 -27.76 -11.32 7.24
CA ALA A 57 -27.17 -10.00 7.19
C ALA A 57 -27.02 -9.50 5.74
N ILE A 58 -26.54 -10.36 4.83
CA ILE A 58 -26.41 -10.05 3.39
C ILE A 58 -27.79 -9.76 2.79
N LYS A 59 -28.77 -10.65 3.01
CA LYS A 59 -30.14 -10.46 2.51
C LYS A 59 -30.76 -9.16 3.01
N LYS A 60 -30.58 -8.82 4.29
CA LYS A 60 -31.10 -7.59 4.87
C LYS A 60 -30.47 -6.34 4.24
N LEU A 61 -29.16 -6.35 4.00
CA LEU A 61 -28.46 -5.24 3.36
C LEU A 61 -28.93 -5.02 1.91
N GLU A 62 -29.04 -6.10 1.14
CA GLU A 62 -29.49 -6.04 -0.25
C GLU A 62 -30.96 -5.65 -0.35
N TYR A 63 -31.81 -6.15 0.54
CA TYR A 63 -33.20 -5.72 0.64
C TYR A 63 -33.30 -4.21 0.93
N ALA A 64 -32.56 -3.71 1.92
CA ALA A 64 -32.54 -2.27 2.23
C ALA A 64 -32.05 -1.42 1.04
N ARG A 65 -31.05 -1.91 0.29
CA ARG A 65 -30.57 -1.26 -0.94
C ARG A 65 -31.65 -1.22 -2.02
N ALA A 66 -32.32 -2.35 -2.27
CA ALA A 66 -33.39 -2.46 -3.25
C ALA A 66 -34.57 -1.55 -2.90
N THR A 67 -34.99 -1.54 -1.63
CA THR A 67 -36.07 -0.67 -1.15
C THR A 67 -35.70 0.80 -1.34
N LYS A 68 -34.48 1.21 -1.03
CA LYS A 68 -34.01 2.59 -1.25
C LYS A 68 -34.03 2.99 -2.73
N LEU A 69 -33.77 2.06 -3.65
CA LEU A 69 -33.87 2.32 -5.10
C LEU A 69 -35.32 2.43 -5.56
N LEU A 70 -36.22 1.62 -5.02
CA LEU A 70 -37.65 1.66 -5.34
C LEU A 70 -38.36 2.91 -4.77
N GLU A 71 -37.94 3.38 -3.60
CA GLU A 71 -38.46 4.61 -2.98
C GLU A 71 -37.92 5.89 -3.65
N SER A 72 -36.91 5.77 -4.51
CA SER A 72 -36.45 6.90 -5.34
C SER A 72 -37.34 7.05 -6.58
N PRO A 73 -37.84 8.26 -6.91
CA PRO A 73 -38.66 8.47 -8.10
C PRO A 73 -37.88 8.05 -9.36
N PRO A 74 -38.55 7.50 -10.39
CA PRO A 74 -37.89 6.94 -11.55
C PRO A 74 -37.21 8.05 -12.36
N SER A 75 -35.93 8.29 -12.11
CA SER A 75 -35.07 8.96 -13.07
C SER A 75 -34.75 7.92 -14.14
N LEU A 76 -35.45 8.01 -15.27
CA LEU A 76 -35.10 7.31 -16.51
C LEU A 76 -33.70 7.76 -16.96
N SER A 77 -32.66 7.15 -16.40
CA SER A 77 -31.31 7.23 -16.94
C SER A 77 -30.52 5.98 -16.57
N GLN A 78 -30.20 5.24 -17.63
CA GLN A 78 -28.98 4.44 -17.78
C GLN A 78 -28.96 3.08 -17.08
N VAL A 79 -29.59 2.12 -17.77
CA VAL A 79 -29.00 0.79 -17.93
C VAL A 79 -27.62 0.94 -18.57
N LYS A 80 -26.57 0.97 -17.74
CA LYS A 80 -25.22 0.62 -18.17
C LYS A 80 -24.63 -0.30 -17.11
N ASN A 81 -24.91 -1.59 -17.26
CA ASN A 81 -24.26 -2.65 -16.51
C ASN A 81 -22.74 -2.57 -16.75
N LYS A 82 -22.03 -1.92 -15.83
CA LYS A 82 -20.63 -2.21 -15.54
C LYS A 82 -20.59 -2.77 -14.13
N PHE A 83 -20.40 -4.09 -14.06
CA PHE A 83 -19.96 -4.77 -12.86
C PHE A 83 -18.52 -4.28 -12.58
N THR A 84 -18.39 -3.16 -11.88
CA THR A 84 -17.17 -2.79 -11.14
C THR A 84 -17.49 -3.12 -9.70
N ASP A 85 -17.24 -4.35 -9.31
CA ASP A 85 -16.02 -4.71 -8.57
C ASP A 85 -15.93 -3.96 -7.23
N VAL A 86 -15.80 -4.78 -6.20
CA VAL A 86 -15.70 -4.44 -4.79
C VAL A 86 -14.65 -3.36 -4.60
N ARG A 87 -15.05 -2.10 -4.46
CA ARG A 87 -14.28 -0.97 -3.89
C ARG A 87 -12.77 -1.09 -4.12
N SER A 88 -12.36 -1.39 -5.35
CA SER A 88 -10.96 -1.34 -5.73
C SER A 88 -10.63 0.16 -5.82
N PRO A 89 -9.51 0.62 -5.22
CA PRO A 89 -9.04 1.97 -5.49
C PRO A 89 -8.93 2.07 -7.00
N THR A 90 -9.84 2.83 -7.61
CA THR A 90 -9.90 3.01 -9.05
C THR A 90 -8.57 3.62 -9.45
N HIS A 91 -7.66 2.78 -9.92
CA HIS A 91 -6.33 3.19 -10.32
C HIS A 91 -6.50 4.20 -11.44
N ASP A 92 -6.18 5.46 -11.12
CA ASP A 92 -6.34 6.59 -12.02
C ASP A 92 -4.96 7.00 -12.50
N ALA A 93 -4.65 6.60 -13.74
CA ALA A 93 -3.37 6.91 -14.36
C ALA A 93 -3.11 8.42 -14.42
N ARG A 94 -4.15 9.24 -14.60
CA ARG A 94 -4.01 10.70 -14.64
C ARG A 94 -3.66 11.25 -13.27
N ALA A 95 -4.37 10.81 -12.22
CA ALA A 95 -4.07 11.22 -10.86
C ALA A 95 -2.67 10.74 -10.42
N ALA A 96 -2.23 9.56 -10.88
CA ALA A 96 -0.88 9.06 -10.62
C ALA A 96 0.20 9.92 -11.30
N ASP A 97 -0.03 10.34 -12.55
CA ASP A 97 0.88 11.22 -13.30
C ASP A 97 0.95 12.63 -12.69
N GLU A 98 -0.18 13.19 -12.24
CA GLU A 98 -0.23 14.48 -11.55
C GLU A 98 0.55 14.45 -10.23
N ALA A 99 0.35 13.41 -9.43
CA ALA A 99 1.11 13.19 -8.20
C ALA A 99 2.61 12.99 -8.47
N TYR A 100 2.97 12.26 -9.53
CA TYR A 100 4.37 12.08 -9.93
C TYR A 100 5.02 13.43 -10.31
N ARG A 101 4.35 14.25 -11.11
CA ARG A 101 4.85 15.58 -11.50
C ARG A 101 5.00 16.51 -10.29
N ALA A 102 4.04 16.47 -9.35
CA ALA A 102 4.13 17.21 -8.09
C ALA A 102 5.33 16.75 -7.25
N GLY A 103 5.58 15.44 -7.16
CA GLY A 103 6.75 14.88 -6.50
C GLY A 103 8.06 15.32 -7.14
N CYS A 104 8.16 15.32 -8.48
CA CYS A 104 9.34 15.84 -9.18
C CYS A 104 9.55 17.34 -8.93
N ALA A 105 8.48 18.15 -8.86
CA ALA A 105 8.58 19.57 -8.52
C ALA A 105 9.08 19.78 -7.09
N ALA A 106 8.61 18.98 -6.13
CA ALA A 106 9.08 19.01 -4.75
C ALA A 106 10.55 18.60 -4.63
N LEU A 107 11.00 17.60 -5.39
CA LEU A 107 12.43 17.22 -5.48
C LEU A 107 13.28 18.38 -6.02
N ALA A 108 12.85 19.05 -7.08
CA ALA A 108 13.55 20.20 -7.63
C ALA A 108 13.58 21.39 -6.65
N ALA A 109 12.56 21.52 -5.80
CA ALA A 109 12.49 22.51 -4.73
C ALA A 109 13.27 22.12 -3.46
N GLY A 110 13.90 20.93 -3.41
CA GLY A 110 14.64 20.43 -2.25
C GLY A 110 13.78 19.97 -1.08
N LYS A 111 12.47 19.82 -1.28
CA LYS A 111 11.53 19.40 -0.23
C LYS A 111 11.33 17.89 -0.25
N LEU A 112 12.23 17.16 0.40
CA LEU A 112 12.26 15.70 0.36
C LEU A 112 11.03 15.03 1.01
N ASP A 113 10.51 15.59 2.11
CA ASP A 113 9.31 15.06 2.79
C ASP A 113 8.06 15.14 1.91
N GLU A 114 7.80 16.33 1.34
CA GLU A 114 6.67 16.55 0.42
C GLU A 114 6.82 15.65 -0.82
N ALA A 115 8.04 15.52 -1.36
CA ALA A 115 8.31 14.63 -2.48
C ALA A 115 7.97 13.16 -2.17
N LEU A 116 8.37 12.65 -1.01
CA LEU A 116 8.03 11.28 -0.58
C LEU A 116 6.53 11.07 -0.47
N GLN A 117 5.79 12.04 0.06
CA GLN A 117 4.33 11.94 0.13
C GLN A 117 3.71 11.85 -1.26
N PHE A 118 4.08 12.73 -2.18
CA PHE A 118 3.55 12.72 -3.56
C PHE A 118 3.91 11.45 -4.32
N LEU A 119 5.13 10.93 -4.15
CA LEU A 119 5.57 9.67 -4.78
C LEU A 119 4.78 8.46 -4.25
N ASN A 120 4.49 8.40 -2.94
CA ASN A 120 3.64 7.36 -2.36
C ASN A 120 2.18 7.45 -2.83
N ILE A 121 1.65 8.67 -3.01
CA ILE A 121 0.31 8.88 -3.59
C ILE A 121 0.29 8.37 -5.04
N SER A 122 1.33 8.68 -5.83
CA SER A 122 1.47 8.17 -7.21
C SER A 122 1.48 6.64 -7.24
N LEU A 123 2.25 6.00 -6.36
CA LEU A 123 2.32 4.53 -6.23
C LEU A 123 0.95 3.91 -5.91
N ALA A 124 0.20 4.50 -4.97
CA ALA A 124 -1.13 4.00 -4.60
C ALA A 124 -2.17 4.14 -5.72
N LYS A 125 -1.98 5.10 -6.64
CA LYS A 125 -2.87 5.35 -7.78
C LYS A 125 -2.43 4.64 -9.06
N CYS A 126 -1.17 4.21 -9.15
CA CYS A 126 -0.65 3.49 -10.30
C CYS A 126 -1.33 2.13 -10.47
N PRO A 127 -1.81 1.78 -11.68
CA PRO A 127 -2.34 0.46 -11.94
C PRO A 127 -1.22 -0.60 -11.85
N PRO A 128 -1.47 -1.75 -11.20
CA PRO A 128 -0.46 -2.80 -11.00
C PRO A 128 0.02 -3.45 -12.31
N ASP A 129 -0.74 -3.29 -13.40
CA ASP A 129 -0.36 -3.70 -14.76
C ASP A 129 0.86 -2.93 -15.30
N LYS A 130 1.16 -1.74 -14.77
CA LYS A 130 2.31 -0.91 -15.18
C LYS A 130 3.52 -1.15 -14.27
N THR A 131 4.03 -2.37 -14.29
CA THR A 131 5.18 -2.81 -13.46
C THR A 131 6.41 -1.92 -13.60
N SER A 132 6.71 -1.44 -14.81
CA SER A 132 7.83 -0.52 -15.04
C SER A 132 7.66 0.85 -14.39
N ALA A 133 6.42 1.35 -14.28
CA ALA A 133 6.12 2.60 -13.59
C ALA A 133 6.24 2.41 -12.07
N VAL A 134 5.70 1.31 -11.55
CA VAL A 134 5.80 0.94 -10.13
C VAL A 134 7.26 0.80 -9.70
N ALA A 135 8.08 0.09 -10.49
CA ALA A 135 9.51 -0.08 -10.20
C ALA A 135 10.26 1.26 -10.16
N LYS A 136 9.96 2.17 -11.10
CA LYS A 136 10.54 3.52 -11.10
C LYS A 136 10.16 4.32 -9.86
N LEU A 137 8.88 4.29 -9.48
CA LEU A 137 8.40 4.97 -8.27
C LEU A 137 9.07 4.42 -7.01
N GLN A 138 9.19 3.10 -6.89
CA GLN A 138 9.88 2.45 -5.76
C GLN A 138 11.36 2.85 -5.72
N SER A 139 12.04 2.86 -6.86
CA SER A 139 13.44 3.30 -6.96
C SER A 139 13.60 4.76 -6.53
N LEU A 140 12.68 5.64 -6.95
CA LEU A 140 12.68 7.05 -6.56
C LEU A 140 12.42 7.23 -5.07
N ILE A 141 11.42 6.54 -4.52
CA ILE A 141 11.09 6.59 -3.08
C ILE A 141 12.30 6.15 -2.24
N SER A 142 12.99 5.09 -2.64
CA SER A 142 14.18 4.61 -1.95
C SER A 142 15.30 5.65 -1.96
N LEU A 143 15.56 6.25 -3.13
CA LEU A 143 16.57 7.30 -3.27
C LEU A 143 16.23 8.54 -2.42
N THR A 144 14.99 9.03 -2.50
CA THR A 144 14.56 10.21 -1.74
C THR A 144 14.60 9.96 -0.22
N SER A 145 14.29 8.74 0.22
CA SER A 145 14.40 8.36 1.64
C SER A 145 15.85 8.36 2.11
N GLN A 146 16.77 7.83 1.30
CA GLN A 146 18.20 7.86 1.64
C GLN A 146 18.73 9.30 1.76
N GLU A 147 18.34 10.18 0.84
CA GLU A 147 18.72 11.60 0.90
C GLU A 147 18.14 12.30 2.14
N LEU A 148 16.90 11.98 2.53
CA LEU A 148 16.28 12.54 3.74
C LEU A 148 17.05 12.12 5.00
N HIS A 149 17.44 10.85 5.09
CA HIS A 149 18.23 10.33 6.20
C HIS A 149 19.63 10.97 6.24
N LYS A 150 20.25 11.20 5.08
CA LYS A 150 21.57 11.83 4.99
C LYS A 150 21.57 13.29 5.44
N LEU A 151 20.48 14.03 5.21
CA LEU A 151 20.32 15.41 5.67
C LEU A 151 19.93 15.51 7.16
N SER A 152 19.53 14.40 7.78
CA SER A 152 19.12 14.34 9.19
C SER A 152 20.30 14.05 10.16
N ILE A 153 21.51 13.83 9.65
CA ILE A 153 22.74 13.54 10.40
C ILE A 153 23.71 14.70 10.24
#